data_AF-A0A358EKI4-F1
#
_entry.id   AF-A0A358EKI4-F1
#
_cell.length_a   1.000
_cell.length_b   1.000
_cell.length_c   1.000
_cell.angle_alpha   90.00
_cell.angle_beta   90.00
_cell.angle_gamma   90.00
#
_symmetry.space_group_name_H-M   'P 1'
#
loop_
_entity.id
_entity.type
_entity.pdbx_description
1 polymer ?
#
loop_
_entity_poly.entity_id
_entity_poly.type
_entity_poly.pdbx_seq_one_letter_code
_entity_poly.pdbx_strand_id
1 'polypeptide(L)'
;MLKYILPLILVVSQLKAANPAEANTIGSVARERSDLTTFLKILEKSDLASSLTEQVSRSYTVFAPTDKAFNKLPDEALQTLFNPRNDDRLEEVFKFHVRYGSLAPIDLENYTLLEMFNGQLVNINYTNKQIGAARLIGERIVCSNGVIYLIDEVLSPNTDDLFQALQKDGRFKIFTKAITASRQGKSFQNTHSKYTTFAPTDEAFNKLPKRMLESLFKPENDERLEDIIKHHISNGLFARGKIPGYISLGRAGNTPKSLYGQSLNFSSKNGKLTIDGANISQTDIPTANGIIHVIDNVIPPSELSVLEILESDPKFKTTVSLIKLTGLDLPTASSTFTVFAPTDDAWAKSIYSKIVKKPKMELREKYYALLARHVITGAHVTENSLLFQKLRTIHGAPIYLTRDGELKKINGRKIIQSDFEAFNGFVNAIDGVIADQMELPEGDVSILDAISFVEDTLKHATELYDKGQYEECWKYYAKRGLEFIAKYEDRGYITTAQLKTLRSITVDDQPSQQFATEAWTSRNAFRTVLRQLQNLEENIVDSKLMMNPEAKRFGR
;
A
#
# COMPACT_ATOMS: atom_id res chain seq x y z
N MET A 1 -0.82 -16.41 72.12
CA MET A 1 0.63 -16.69 72.19
C MET A 1 1.03 -17.32 70.86
N LEU A 2 1.41 -16.53 69.86
CA LEU A 2 2.76 -16.09 69.53
C LEU A 2 3.56 -17.14 68.71
N LYS A 3 4.02 -16.72 67.51
CA LYS A 3 5.03 -17.32 66.61
C LYS A 3 4.53 -18.55 65.82
N TYR A 4 4.51 -18.56 64.49
CA TYR A 4 5.61 -18.24 63.58
C TYR A 4 5.13 -17.54 62.29
N ILE A 5 5.77 -16.41 61.97
CA ILE A 5 5.82 -15.82 60.63
C ILE A 5 7.07 -16.41 59.97
N LEU A 6 6.92 -17.24 58.94
CA LEU A 6 8.02 -17.60 58.04
C LEU A 6 8.07 -16.56 56.91
N PRO A 7 9.20 -15.90 56.65
CA PRO A 7 9.33 -15.05 55.48
C PRO A 7 9.51 -15.94 54.25
N LEU A 8 8.66 -15.74 53.24
CA LEU A 8 8.87 -16.29 51.91
C LEU A 8 10.09 -15.56 51.31
N ILE A 9 11.27 -16.17 51.42
CA ILE A 9 12.46 -15.68 50.72
C ILE A 9 12.23 -15.92 49.23
N LEU A 10 11.94 -14.85 48.50
CA LEU A 10 11.96 -14.84 47.05
C LEU A 10 13.43 -15.06 46.64
N VAL A 11 13.79 -16.31 46.36
CA VAL A 11 15.05 -16.60 45.66
C VAL A 11 14.86 -16.06 44.26
N VAL A 12 15.30 -14.83 44.04
CA VAL A 12 15.55 -14.34 42.68
C VAL A 12 16.73 -15.15 42.19
N SER A 13 16.46 -16.28 41.53
CA SER A 13 17.44 -16.89 40.67
C SER A 13 17.80 -15.82 39.64
N GLN A 14 19.00 -15.26 39.75
CA GLN A 14 19.59 -14.57 38.62
C GLN A 14 19.55 -15.57 37.46
N LEU A 15 18.65 -15.35 36.51
CA LEU A 15 18.71 -15.99 35.20
C LEU A 15 20.07 -15.61 34.62
N LYS A 16 21.07 -16.47 34.83
CA LYS A 16 22.29 -16.43 34.03
C LYS A 16 21.82 -16.62 32.60
N ALA A 17 21.97 -15.59 31.77
CA ALA A 17 21.85 -15.74 30.34
C ALA A 17 22.74 -16.92 29.93
N ALA A 18 22.21 -17.83 29.11
CA ALA A 18 22.98 -18.93 28.55
C ALA A 18 24.25 -18.36 27.92
N ASN A 19 25.37 -19.07 28.07
CA ASN A 19 26.63 -18.68 27.45
C ASN A 19 26.38 -18.58 25.93
N PRO A 20 26.73 -17.48 25.22
CA PRO A 20 26.50 -17.37 23.77
C PRO A 20 27.11 -18.54 22.98
N ALA A 21 28.16 -19.16 23.52
CA ALA A 21 28.80 -20.36 22.99
C ALA A 21 27.94 -21.64 23.05
N GLU A 22 26.88 -21.68 23.87
CA GLU A 22 25.93 -22.81 23.98
C GLU A 22 24.62 -22.56 23.22
N ALA A 23 24.45 -21.39 22.62
CA ALA A 23 23.28 -21.07 21.83
C ALA A 23 23.47 -21.57 20.38
N ASN A 24 22.44 -22.24 19.82
CA ASN A 24 22.39 -22.64 18.40
C ASN A 24 22.17 -21.42 17.48
N THR A 25 23.08 -20.44 17.53
CA THR A 25 23.08 -19.27 16.67
C THR A 25 23.40 -19.65 15.23
N ILE A 26 23.13 -18.73 14.29
CA ILE A 26 23.47 -18.92 12.87
C ILE A 26 24.96 -19.23 12.70
N GLY A 27 25.83 -18.49 13.40
CA GLY A 27 27.27 -18.71 13.35
C GLY A 27 27.72 -20.06 13.94
N SER A 28 27.13 -20.53 15.05
CA SER A 28 27.48 -21.84 15.61
C SER A 28 27.00 -22.98 14.72
N VAL A 29 25.76 -22.91 14.21
CA VAL A 29 25.21 -23.89 13.27
C VAL A 29 26.00 -23.94 11.97
N ALA A 30 26.42 -22.80 11.42
CA ALA A 30 27.26 -22.76 10.22
C ALA A 30 28.63 -23.43 10.45
N ARG A 31 29.20 -23.30 11.66
CA ARG A 31 30.50 -23.89 12.03
C ARG A 31 30.46 -25.42 12.14
N GLU A 32 29.33 -25.97 12.56
CA GLU A 32 29.15 -27.43 12.69
C GLU A 32 28.90 -28.13 11.34
N ARG A 33 28.62 -27.35 10.28
CA ARG A 33 28.25 -27.87 8.96
C ARG A 33 29.44 -27.93 8.01
N SER A 34 29.72 -29.14 7.51
CA SER A 34 30.80 -29.39 6.55
C SER A 34 30.53 -28.87 5.14
N ASP A 35 29.28 -28.48 4.82
CA ASP A 35 28.87 -27.93 3.53
C ASP A 35 28.81 -26.39 3.48
N LEU A 36 29.19 -25.71 4.57
CA LEU A 36 29.20 -24.24 4.71
C LEU A 36 30.59 -23.67 5.06
N THR A 37 31.67 -24.42 4.80
CA THR A 37 33.02 -24.02 5.24
C THR A 37 33.50 -22.72 4.58
N THR A 38 33.15 -22.49 3.32
CA THR A 38 33.47 -21.27 2.58
C THR A 38 32.63 -20.10 3.06
N PHE A 39 31.33 -20.32 3.29
CA PHE A 39 30.43 -19.32 3.86
C PHE A 39 30.91 -18.85 5.24
N LEU A 40 31.33 -19.78 6.11
CA LEU A 40 31.85 -19.45 7.44
C LEU A 40 33.10 -18.54 7.36
N LYS A 41 34.03 -18.83 6.45
CA LYS A 41 35.22 -17.97 6.23
C LYS A 41 34.85 -16.54 5.84
N ILE A 42 33.77 -16.36 5.07
CA ILE A 42 33.27 -15.02 4.70
C ILE A 42 32.59 -14.37 5.91
N LEU A 43 31.74 -15.11 6.62
CA LEU A 43 31.07 -14.62 7.83
C LEU A 43 32.08 -14.11 8.86
N GLU A 44 33.18 -14.82 9.09
CA GLU A 44 34.22 -14.43 10.06
C GLU A 44 34.96 -13.13 9.68
N LYS A 45 34.95 -12.76 8.40
CA LYS A 45 35.49 -11.48 7.91
C LYS A 45 34.47 -10.35 7.86
N SER A 46 33.19 -10.67 7.95
CA SER A 46 32.11 -9.70 7.81
C SER A 46 31.89 -8.89 9.09
N ASP A 47 31.45 -7.64 8.95
CA ASP A 47 31.02 -6.82 10.09
C ASP A 47 29.79 -7.42 10.80
N LEU A 48 29.09 -8.37 10.17
CA LEU A 48 27.97 -9.11 10.74
C LEU A 48 28.37 -10.35 11.55
N ALA A 49 29.67 -10.68 11.63
CA ALA A 49 30.18 -11.85 12.35
C ALA A 49 29.61 -11.95 13.77
N SER A 50 29.76 -10.88 14.55
CA SER A 50 29.29 -10.80 15.93
C SER A 50 27.77 -10.86 16.02
N SER A 51 27.05 -10.19 15.12
CA SER A 51 25.59 -10.19 15.08
C SER A 51 25.00 -11.57 14.79
N LEU A 52 25.61 -12.35 13.89
CA LEU A 52 25.12 -13.67 13.51
C LEU A 52 25.63 -14.79 14.44
N THR A 53 26.75 -14.58 15.13
CA THR A 53 27.35 -15.60 16.00
C THR A 53 26.98 -15.43 17.47
N GLU A 54 26.84 -14.22 17.96
CA GLU A 54 26.75 -13.93 19.41
C GLU A 54 25.43 -13.24 19.82
N GLN A 55 24.83 -12.43 18.94
CA GLN A 55 23.63 -11.67 19.29
C GLN A 55 22.34 -12.49 19.10
N VAL A 56 21.55 -12.61 20.16
CA VAL A 56 20.23 -13.30 20.16
C VAL A 56 19.03 -12.34 20.28
N SER A 57 19.28 -11.05 20.49
CA SER A 57 18.21 -10.04 20.62
C SER A 57 17.59 -9.64 19.27
N ARG A 58 18.27 -9.96 18.16
CA ARG A 58 17.81 -9.72 16.80
C ARG A 58 17.72 -11.04 16.07
N SER A 59 16.75 -11.15 15.17
CA SER A 59 16.59 -12.31 14.31
C SER A 59 16.99 -12.01 12.87
N TYR A 60 17.52 -13.01 12.17
CA TYR A 60 17.96 -12.92 10.79
C TYR A 60 17.41 -14.07 9.94
N THR A 61 17.34 -13.84 8.64
CA THR A 61 17.17 -14.88 7.63
C THR A 61 18.42 -14.88 6.76
N VAL A 62 19.11 -16.02 6.68
CA VAL A 62 20.34 -16.16 5.91
C VAL A 62 20.13 -17.17 4.79
N PHE A 63 20.28 -16.74 3.55
CA PHE A 63 20.35 -17.62 2.39
C PHE A 63 21.82 -18.04 2.20
N ALA A 64 22.24 -19.13 2.82
CA ALA A 64 23.65 -19.53 2.86
C ALA A 64 24.01 -20.38 1.61
N PRO A 65 24.93 -19.92 0.74
CA PRO A 65 25.43 -20.74 -0.35
C PRO A 65 26.28 -21.88 0.20
N THR A 66 26.01 -23.08 -0.29
CA THR A 66 26.83 -24.25 0.03
C THR A 66 28.21 -24.15 -0.61
N ASP A 67 29.18 -24.93 -0.14
CA ASP A 67 30.51 -25.03 -0.77
C ASP A 67 30.40 -25.45 -2.25
N LYS A 68 29.38 -26.26 -2.61
CA LYS A 68 29.07 -26.59 -4.00
C LYS A 68 28.62 -25.37 -4.81
N ALA A 69 27.90 -24.43 -4.20
CA ALA A 69 27.48 -23.19 -4.85
C ALA A 69 28.68 -22.30 -5.17
N PHE A 70 29.62 -22.16 -4.24
CA PHE A 70 30.86 -21.43 -4.49
C PHE A 70 31.69 -22.09 -5.59
N ASN A 71 31.79 -23.42 -5.61
CA ASN A 71 32.52 -24.16 -6.65
C ASN A 71 31.90 -24.04 -8.07
N LYS A 72 30.67 -23.54 -8.21
CA LYS A 72 30.07 -23.22 -9.53
C LYS A 72 30.60 -21.90 -10.09
N LEU A 73 31.15 -21.01 -9.25
CA LEU A 73 31.71 -19.74 -9.71
C LEU A 73 33.03 -19.98 -10.46
N PRO A 74 33.34 -19.19 -11.50
CA PRO A 74 34.65 -19.24 -12.14
C PRO A 74 35.78 -18.99 -11.13
N ASP A 75 36.92 -19.69 -11.26
CA ASP A 75 38.06 -19.56 -10.35
C ASP A 75 38.55 -18.11 -10.21
N GLU A 76 38.55 -17.36 -11.32
CA GLU A 76 38.90 -15.93 -11.34
C GLU A 76 37.93 -15.09 -10.50
N ALA A 77 36.63 -15.41 -10.51
CA ALA A 77 35.62 -14.70 -9.73
C ALA A 77 35.80 -14.97 -8.23
N LEU A 78 36.08 -16.22 -7.83
CA LEU A 78 36.39 -16.57 -6.45
C LEU A 78 37.67 -15.87 -5.97
N GLN A 79 38.75 -15.93 -6.76
CA GLN A 79 40.02 -15.26 -6.40
C GLN A 79 39.84 -13.75 -6.27
N THR A 80 39.06 -13.15 -7.16
CA THR A 80 38.71 -11.73 -7.09
C THR A 80 37.91 -11.42 -5.83
N LEU A 81 36.89 -12.23 -5.52
CA LEU A 81 36.03 -12.02 -4.35
C LEU A 81 36.79 -12.16 -3.02
N PHE A 82 37.75 -13.08 -2.93
CA PHE A 82 38.57 -13.30 -1.72
C PHE A 82 39.86 -12.46 -1.65
N ASN A 83 40.13 -11.62 -2.65
CA ASN A 83 41.28 -10.73 -2.62
C ASN A 83 41.07 -9.65 -1.54
N PRO A 84 42.02 -9.44 -0.61
CA PRO A 84 41.88 -8.41 0.45
C PRO A 84 41.60 -6.99 -0.07
N ARG A 85 41.94 -6.70 -1.34
CA ARG A 85 41.59 -5.41 -1.97
C ARG A 85 40.09 -5.23 -2.24
N ASN A 86 39.31 -6.30 -2.16
CA ASN A 86 37.89 -6.35 -2.48
C ASN A 86 37.02 -6.66 -1.26
N ASP A 87 37.54 -6.48 -0.04
CA ASP A 87 36.80 -6.77 1.20
C ASP A 87 35.45 -6.02 1.26
N ASP A 88 35.37 -4.78 0.76
CA ASP A 88 34.11 -4.03 0.65
C ASP A 88 33.07 -4.73 -0.24
N ARG A 89 33.52 -5.31 -1.36
CA ARG A 89 32.66 -6.05 -2.29
C ARG A 89 32.26 -7.41 -1.71
N LEU A 90 33.18 -8.07 -1.02
CA LEU A 90 32.90 -9.32 -0.30
C LEU A 90 31.81 -9.07 0.76
N GLU A 91 31.91 -7.97 1.49
CA GLU A 91 30.95 -7.55 2.49
C GLU A 91 29.59 -7.22 1.87
N GLU A 92 29.55 -6.51 0.73
CA GLU A 92 28.31 -6.24 0.00
C GLU A 92 27.61 -7.53 -0.47
N VAL A 93 28.39 -8.46 -1.04
CA VAL A 93 27.89 -9.77 -1.46
C VAL A 93 27.37 -10.56 -0.26
N PHE A 94 28.10 -10.58 0.86
CA PHE A 94 27.66 -11.25 2.08
C PHE A 94 26.36 -10.66 2.62
N LYS A 95 26.26 -9.33 2.71
CA LYS A 95 25.03 -8.62 3.11
C LYS A 95 23.86 -8.90 2.17
N PHE A 96 24.10 -9.25 0.90
CA PHE A 96 23.04 -9.66 -0.03
C PHE A 96 22.49 -11.08 0.22
N HIS A 97 23.13 -11.86 1.09
CA HIS A 97 22.62 -13.17 1.53
C HIS A 97 21.91 -13.12 2.89
N VAL A 98 21.96 -11.97 3.57
CA VAL A 98 21.40 -11.80 4.92
C VAL A 98 20.22 -10.84 4.85
N ARG A 99 19.20 -11.06 5.66
CA ARG A 99 18.08 -10.13 5.87
C ARG A 99 17.71 -10.05 7.35
N TYR A 100 17.20 -8.90 7.79
CA TYR A 100 16.60 -8.74 9.11
C TYR A 100 15.25 -9.45 9.24
N GLY A 101 15.03 -10.07 10.40
CA GLY A 101 13.82 -10.83 10.72
C GLY A 101 13.95 -12.31 10.36
N SER A 102 13.39 -13.17 11.21
CA SER A 102 13.23 -14.60 10.92
C SER A 102 11.99 -14.83 10.06
N LEU A 103 12.16 -15.25 8.81
CA LEU A 103 11.08 -15.52 7.88
C LEU A 103 10.77 -17.02 7.84
N ALA A 104 9.53 -17.39 8.15
CA ALA A 104 9.05 -18.75 7.99
C ALA A 104 8.67 -19.03 6.51
N PRO A 105 8.56 -20.31 6.10
CA PRO A 105 8.09 -20.70 4.77
C PRO A 105 6.80 -20.00 4.37
N ILE A 106 5.82 -19.94 5.28
CA ILE A 106 4.55 -19.26 5.04
C ILE A 106 4.71 -17.76 4.75
N ASP A 107 5.72 -17.10 5.32
CA ASP A 107 6.01 -15.70 5.01
C ASP A 107 6.60 -15.60 3.60
N LEU A 108 7.58 -16.45 3.28
CA LEU A 108 8.25 -16.48 1.98
C LEU A 108 7.31 -16.85 0.83
N GLU A 109 6.30 -17.68 1.08
CA GLU A 109 5.25 -18.00 0.09
C GLU A 109 4.41 -16.78 -0.31
N ASN A 110 4.31 -15.78 0.57
CA ASN A 110 3.51 -14.57 0.34
C ASN A 110 4.31 -13.44 -0.34
N TYR A 111 5.63 -13.53 -0.39
CA TYR A 111 6.49 -12.47 -0.91
C TYR A 111 6.97 -12.77 -2.33
N THR A 112 7.22 -11.71 -3.09
CA THR A 112 7.75 -11.77 -4.46
C THR A 112 9.12 -11.14 -4.59
N LEU A 113 9.43 -10.20 -3.70
CA LEU A 113 10.74 -9.58 -3.55
C LEU A 113 11.08 -9.51 -2.06
N LEU A 114 12.36 -9.66 -1.75
CA LEU A 114 12.91 -9.42 -0.42
C LEU A 114 13.97 -8.33 -0.50
N GLU A 115 13.93 -7.39 0.43
CA GLU A 115 15.05 -6.48 0.65
C GLU A 115 16.12 -7.19 1.49
N MET A 116 17.35 -7.24 0.99
CA MET A 116 18.48 -7.85 1.67
C MET A 116 19.17 -6.82 2.57
N PHE A 117 20.16 -7.24 3.36
CA PHE A 117 20.82 -6.39 4.36
C PHE A 117 21.57 -5.21 3.71
N ASN A 118 22.05 -5.38 2.48
CA ASN A 118 22.64 -4.30 1.68
C ASN A 118 21.60 -3.30 1.13
N GLY A 119 20.31 -3.51 1.41
CA GLY A 119 19.20 -2.69 0.92
C GLY A 119 18.74 -3.00 -0.50
N GLN A 120 19.37 -3.93 -1.22
CA GLN A 120 18.95 -4.31 -2.56
C GLN A 120 17.82 -5.36 -2.53
N LEU A 121 17.06 -5.44 -3.62
CA LEU A 121 15.96 -6.39 -3.76
C LEU A 121 16.41 -7.67 -4.48
N VAL A 122 15.96 -8.82 -3.98
CA VAL A 122 16.06 -10.11 -4.65
C VAL A 122 14.66 -10.64 -4.95
N ASN A 123 14.44 -11.11 -6.17
CA ASN A 123 13.17 -11.75 -6.56
C ASN A 123 13.09 -13.13 -5.91
N ILE A 124 11.92 -13.51 -5.41
CA ILE A 124 11.70 -14.81 -4.80
C ILE A 124 10.46 -15.48 -5.38
N ASN A 125 10.55 -16.79 -5.52
CA ASN A 125 9.42 -17.67 -5.78
C ASN A 125 9.59 -18.92 -4.93
N TYR A 126 9.19 -18.81 -3.67
CA TYR A 126 9.43 -19.85 -2.67
C TYR A 126 8.70 -21.15 -3.00
N THR A 127 7.49 -21.09 -3.58
CA THR A 127 6.75 -22.27 -4.04
C THR A 127 7.55 -23.08 -5.07
N ASN A 128 8.28 -22.38 -5.96
CA ASN A 128 9.19 -23.00 -6.93
C ASN A 128 10.63 -23.16 -6.38
N LYS A 129 10.83 -22.95 -5.07
CA LYS A 129 12.11 -23.02 -4.37
C LYS A 129 13.20 -22.12 -4.95
N GLN A 130 12.82 -20.97 -5.52
CA GLN A 130 13.74 -20.05 -6.19
C GLN A 130 13.96 -18.77 -5.37
N ILE A 131 15.22 -18.36 -5.22
CA ILE A 131 15.66 -17.11 -4.61
C ILE A 131 16.68 -16.47 -5.55
N GLY A 132 16.28 -15.42 -6.28
CA GLY A 132 17.06 -14.84 -7.36
C GLY A 132 17.36 -15.86 -8.44
N ALA A 133 18.65 -16.04 -8.75
CA ALA A 133 19.12 -17.10 -9.64
C ALA A 133 19.24 -18.47 -8.94
N ALA A 134 19.34 -18.49 -7.61
CA ALA A 134 19.60 -19.68 -6.83
C ALA A 134 18.33 -20.49 -6.51
N ARG A 135 18.51 -21.76 -6.17
CA ARG A 135 17.47 -22.66 -5.65
C ARG A 135 17.74 -23.08 -4.22
N LEU A 136 16.66 -23.22 -3.45
CA LEU A 136 16.69 -23.71 -2.08
C LEU A 136 17.00 -25.21 -2.02
N ILE A 137 17.91 -25.58 -1.12
CA ILE A 137 18.33 -26.96 -0.86
C ILE A 137 17.77 -27.41 0.50
N GLY A 138 16.99 -28.49 0.49
CA GLY A 138 16.47 -29.10 1.71
C GLY A 138 15.44 -28.22 2.44
N GLU A 139 15.33 -28.43 3.75
CA GLU A 139 14.47 -27.65 4.63
C GLU A 139 15.23 -26.52 5.34
N ARG A 140 14.48 -25.56 5.89
CA ARG A 140 15.06 -24.50 6.71
C ARG A 140 15.74 -25.07 7.96
N ILE A 141 16.78 -24.40 8.41
CA ILE A 141 17.48 -24.70 9.66
C ILE A 141 17.12 -23.60 10.65
N VAL A 142 16.56 -23.98 11.79
CA VAL A 142 16.13 -23.03 12.83
C VAL A 142 17.28 -22.77 13.80
N CYS A 143 17.55 -21.50 14.05
CA CYS A 143 18.59 -21.02 14.95
C CYS A 143 17.99 -20.16 16.07
N SER A 144 18.72 -19.95 17.16
CA SER A 144 18.28 -19.11 18.29
C SER A 144 18.14 -17.63 17.91
N ASN A 145 18.90 -17.17 16.92
CA ASN A 145 18.88 -15.80 16.39
C ASN A 145 18.42 -15.72 14.93
N GLY A 146 17.64 -16.70 14.44
CA GLY A 146 17.10 -16.64 13.08
C GLY A 146 16.91 -17.98 12.39
N VAL A 147 17.02 -17.97 11.07
CA VAL A 147 16.90 -19.15 10.22
C VAL A 147 17.94 -19.14 9.11
N ILE A 148 18.39 -20.32 8.70
CA ILE A 148 19.25 -20.53 7.54
C ILE A 148 18.47 -21.29 6.48
N TYR A 149 18.52 -20.80 5.25
CA TYR A 149 18.07 -21.45 4.04
C TYR A 149 19.29 -21.74 3.17
N LEU A 150 19.55 -23.01 2.86
CA LEU A 150 20.68 -23.37 2.01
C LEU A 150 20.33 -23.09 0.55
N ILE A 151 21.28 -22.55 -0.20
CA ILE A 151 21.12 -22.29 -1.63
C ILE A 151 22.24 -22.91 -2.45
N ASP A 152 21.94 -23.20 -3.71
CA ASP A 152 22.84 -23.88 -4.64
C ASP A 152 23.65 -22.95 -5.54
N GLU A 153 23.46 -21.63 -5.44
CA GLU A 153 24.22 -20.60 -6.14
C GLU A 153 24.50 -19.41 -5.23
N VAL A 154 25.58 -18.67 -5.51
CA VAL A 154 25.92 -17.44 -4.77
C VAL A 154 25.08 -16.29 -5.33
N LEU A 155 24.26 -15.68 -4.48
CA LEU A 155 23.48 -14.49 -4.84
C LEU A 155 24.43 -13.31 -5.11
N SER A 156 24.28 -12.69 -6.27
CA SER A 156 25.06 -11.52 -6.65
C SER A 156 24.18 -10.27 -6.60
N PRO A 157 24.59 -9.21 -5.89
CA PRO A 157 23.90 -7.92 -5.93
C PRO A 157 23.80 -7.40 -7.38
N ASN A 158 22.75 -6.62 -7.65
CA ASN A 158 22.67 -5.87 -8.89
C ASN A 158 23.71 -4.76 -8.87
N THR A 159 24.59 -4.74 -9.86
CA THR A 159 25.56 -3.64 -10.03
C THR A 159 24.98 -2.46 -10.79
N ASP A 160 23.89 -2.69 -11.52
CA ASP A 160 23.29 -1.70 -12.39
C ASP A 160 22.23 -0.91 -11.64
N ASP A 161 22.40 0.41 -11.59
CA ASP A 161 21.33 1.32 -11.20
C ASP A 161 20.17 1.27 -12.20
N LEU A 162 19.06 1.89 -11.84
CA LEU A 162 17.86 1.98 -12.67
C LEU A 162 18.17 2.38 -14.12
N PHE A 163 18.98 3.42 -14.31
CA PHE A 163 19.26 3.95 -15.64
C PHE A 163 20.17 3.01 -16.44
N GLN A 164 21.20 2.44 -15.80
CA GLN A 164 22.08 1.44 -16.41
C GLN A 164 21.32 0.17 -16.79
N ALA A 165 20.40 -0.29 -15.93
CA ALA A 165 19.55 -1.46 -16.21
C ALA A 165 18.68 -1.22 -17.45
N LEU A 166 18.06 -0.05 -17.57
CA LEU A 166 17.29 0.33 -18.77
C LEU A 166 18.15 0.37 -20.04
N GLN A 167 19.39 0.85 -19.95
CA GLN A 167 20.32 0.90 -21.08
C GLN A 167 20.73 -0.49 -21.57
N LYS A 168 20.95 -1.45 -20.64
CA LYS A 168 21.38 -2.82 -20.97
C LYS A 168 20.27 -3.71 -21.50
N ASP A 169 19.03 -3.52 -21.04
CA ASP A 169 17.89 -4.36 -21.41
C ASP A 169 17.57 -4.29 -22.91
N GLY A 170 17.80 -3.13 -23.54
CA GLY A 170 17.67 -2.94 -24.99
C GLY A 170 16.25 -2.67 -25.50
N ARG A 171 15.19 -2.87 -24.69
CA ARG A 171 13.80 -2.50 -25.02
C ARG A 171 13.48 -1.01 -24.84
N PHE A 172 14.38 -0.25 -24.22
CA PHE A 172 14.15 1.13 -23.74
C PHE A 172 15.08 2.17 -24.38
N LYS A 173 15.48 1.99 -25.65
CA LYS A 173 16.47 2.88 -26.30
C LYS A 173 15.95 4.30 -26.44
N ILE A 174 14.67 4.48 -26.79
CA ILE A 174 14.04 5.80 -26.93
C ILE A 174 13.87 6.44 -25.54
N PHE A 175 13.46 5.66 -24.54
CA PHE A 175 13.30 6.16 -23.17
C PHE A 175 14.63 6.61 -22.56
N THR A 176 15.69 5.80 -22.68
CA THR A 176 17.02 6.14 -22.16
C THR A 176 17.64 7.33 -22.90
N LYS A 177 17.39 7.46 -24.21
CA LYS A 177 17.72 8.66 -24.97
C LYS A 177 16.98 9.89 -24.44
N ALA A 178 15.69 9.76 -24.11
CA ALA A 178 14.89 10.84 -23.54
C ALA A 178 15.41 11.28 -22.16
N ILE A 179 15.73 10.34 -21.26
CA ILE A 179 16.35 10.62 -19.96
C ILE A 179 17.69 11.35 -20.12
N THR A 180 18.49 10.96 -21.11
CA THR A 180 19.78 11.61 -21.40
C THR A 180 19.58 13.02 -21.93
N ALA A 181 18.64 13.21 -22.87
CA ALA A 181 18.33 14.49 -23.48
C ALA A 181 17.78 15.49 -22.45
N SER A 182 16.90 15.06 -21.54
CA SER A 182 16.37 15.88 -20.45
C SER A 182 17.35 16.07 -19.27
N ARG A 183 18.59 15.57 -19.39
CA ARG A 183 19.66 15.68 -18.38
C ARG A 183 19.31 15.07 -17.02
N GLN A 184 18.33 14.18 -16.96
CA GLN A 184 17.85 13.53 -15.73
C GLN A 184 18.64 12.27 -15.35
N GLY A 185 19.58 11.80 -16.18
CA GLY A 185 20.33 10.57 -15.92
C GLY A 185 20.99 10.54 -14.54
N LYS A 186 21.61 11.65 -14.10
CA LYS A 186 22.23 11.75 -12.76
C LYS A 186 21.22 11.72 -11.61
N SER A 187 19.98 12.16 -11.84
CA SER A 187 18.93 12.22 -10.83
C SER A 187 18.52 10.83 -10.32
N PHE A 188 18.73 9.78 -11.13
CA PHE A 188 18.30 8.41 -10.84
C PHE A 188 19.44 7.43 -10.54
N GLN A 189 20.65 7.95 -10.33
CA GLN A 189 21.84 7.14 -9.99
C GLN A 189 22.06 7.00 -8.47
N ASN A 190 21.26 7.68 -7.64
CA ASN A 190 21.40 7.58 -6.19
C ASN A 190 21.00 6.18 -5.70
N THR A 191 21.96 5.44 -5.16
CA THR A 191 21.78 4.07 -4.64
C THR A 191 21.04 4.00 -3.31
N HIS A 192 20.98 5.11 -2.56
CA HIS A 192 20.25 5.20 -1.29
C HIS A 192 18.77 5.54 -1.48
N SER A 193 18.40 6.08 -2.64
CA SER A 193 17.01 6.34 -2.98
C SER A 193 16.40 5.09 -3.60
N LYS A 194 15.12 4.87 -3.33
CA LYS A 194 14.34 3.78 -3.94
C LYS A 194 13.38 4.37 -4.95
N TYR A 195 13.47 3.92 -6.19
CA TYR A 195 12.59 4.35 -7.28
C TYR A 195 11.70 3.22 -7.79
N THR A 196 10.51 3.59 -8.23
CA THR A 196 9.67 2.73 -9.06
C THR A 196 9.51 3.39 -10.41
N THR A 197 9.91 2.71 -11.48
CA THR A 197 9.84 3.25 -12.84
C THR A 197 8.88 2.43 -13.68
N PHE A 198 7.90 3.10 -14.27
CA PHE A 198 7.05 2.55 -15.31
C PHE A 198 7.71 2.85 -16.65
N ALA A 199 8.52 1.94 -17.16
CA ALA A 199 9.38 2.16 -18.32
C ALA A 199 8.63 1.85 -19.64
N PRO A 200 8.35 2.86 -20.49
CA PRO A 200 7.74 2.65 -21.79
C PRO A 200 8.74 2.02 -22.77
N THR A 201 8.33 0.95 -23.45
CA THR A 201 9.16 0.31 -24.49
C THR A 201 9.33 1.22 -25.71
N ASP A 202 10.28 0.88 -26.59
CA ASP A 202 10.41 1.55 -27.88
C ASP A 202 9.11 1.44 -28.71
N GLU A 203 8.36 0.34 -28.61
CA GLU A 203 7.04 0.23 -29.25
C GLU A 203 6.03 1.23 -28.67
N ALA A 204 6.08 1.49 -27.36
CA ALA A 204 5.23 2.48 -26.71
C ALA A 204 5.44 3.88 -27.27
N PHE A 205 6.69 4.29 -27.47
CA PHE A 205 7.01 5.57 -28.13
C PHE A 205 6.61 5.58 -29.60
N ASN A 206 6.75 4.46 -30.31
CA ASN A 206 6.38 4.37 -31.72
C ASN A 206 4.86 4.41 -31.98
N LYS A 207 4.03 4.20 -30.95
CA LYS A 207 2.57 4.45 -31.03
C LYS A 207 2.23 5.94 -31.09
N LEU A 208 3.14 6.82 -30.66
CA LEU A 208 2.94 8.26 -30.76
C LEU A 208 2.99 8.71 -32.23
N PRO A 209 2.20 9.71 -32.65
CA PRO A 209 2.34 10.29 -33.98
C PRO A 209 3.78 10.75 -34.23
N LYS A 210 4.38 10.38 -35.37
CA LYS A 210 5.81 10.65 -35.66
C LYS A 210 6.23 12.09 -35.42
N ARG A 211 5.40 13.05 -35.87
CA ARG A 211 5.63 14.49 -35.66
C ARG A 211 5.69 14.86 -34.17
N MET A 212 4.86 14.21 -33.34
CA MET A 212 4.87 14.43 -31.89
C MET A 212 6.14 13.84 -31.28
N LEU A 213 6.50 12.61 -31.63
CA LEU A 213 7.73 11.97 -31.15
C LEU A 213 8.98 12.79 -31.50
N GLU A 214 9.11 13.24 -32.75
CA GLU A 214 10.21 14.11 -33.19
C GLU A 214 10.23 15.44 -32.45
N SER A 215 9.04 16.02 -32.17
CA SER A 215 8.96 17.27 -31.43
C SER A 215 9.45 17.15 -29.99
N LEU A 216 9.28 15.99 -29.33
CA LEU A 216 9.71 15.76 -27.95
C LEU A 216 11.22 15.93 -27.76
N PHE A 217 12.03 15.71 -28.79
CA PHE A 217 13.50 15.79 -28.74
C PHE A 217 14.06 17.13 -29.25
N LYS A 218 13.19 18.13 -29.46
CA LYS A 218 13.66 19.48 -29.80
C LYS A 218 14.06 20.23 -28.54
N PRO A 219 15.10 21.08 -28.59
CA PRO A 219 15.57 21.84 -27.41
C PRO A 219 14.47 22.69 -26.75
N GLU A 220 13.51 23.19 -27.53
CA GLU A 220 12.40 23.98 -27.00
C GLU A 220 11.42 23.17 -26.14
N ASN A 221 11.49 21.83 -26.18
CA ASN A 221 10.62 20.92 -25.43
C ASN A 221 11.36 20.16 -24.32
N ASP A 222 12.57 20.59 -23.94
CA ASP A 222 13.36 19.93 -22.90
C ASP A 222 12.60 19.84 -21.56
N GLU A 223 11.89 20.90 -21.16
CA GLU A 223 11.05 20.91 -19.94
C GLU A 223 9.90 19.91 -20.03
N ARG A 224 9.19 19.89 -21.16
CA ARG A 224 8.11 18.92 -21.41
C ARG A 224 8.63 17.48 -21.36
N LEU A 225 9.82 17.25 -21.91
CA LEU A 225 10.46 15.93 -21.89
C LEU A 225 10.85 15.54 -20.46
N GLU A 226 11.40 16.47 -19.68
CA GLU A 226 11.68 16.28 -18.26
C GLU A 226 10.42 15.90 -17.47
N ASP A 227 9.31 16.60 -17.70
CA ASP A 227 8.02 16.34 -17.04
C ASP A 227 7.49 14.95 -17.37
N ILE A 228 7.56 14.54 -18.66
CA ILE A 228 7.19 13.19 -19.08
C ILE A 228 8.06 12.15 -18.35
N ILE A 229 9.38 12.34 -18.29
CA ILE A 229 10.27 11.39 -17.58
C ILE A 229 9.93 11.31 -16.10
N LYS A 230 9.75 12.45 -15.42
CA LYS A 230 9.36 12.50 -14.00
C LYS A 230 8.00 11.86 -13.76
N HIS A 231 7.08 11.92 -14.71
CA HIS A 231 5.77 11.29 -14.57
C HIS A 231 5.86 9.75 -14.57
N HIS A 232 6.83 9.17 -15.28
CA HIS A 232 7.03 7.71 -15.31
C HIS A 232 7.77 7.14 -14.09
N ILE A 233 8.26 7.99 -13.18
CA ILE A 233 9.11 7.58 -12.05
C ILE A 233 8.47 8.05 -10.75
N SER A 234 8.42 7.19 -9.74
CA SER A 234 7.91 7.50 -8.40
C SER A 234 8.97 7.26 -7.34
N ASN A 235 8.92 8.02 -6.25
CA ASN A 235 9.72 7.76 -5.05
C ASN A 235 9.09 6.63 -4.22
N GLY A 236 9.91 5.69 -3.77
CA GLY A 236 9.49 4.50 -3.03
C GLY A 236 9.39 3.26 -3.91
N LEU A 237 9.21 2.12 -3.25
CA LEU A 237 9.02 0.82 -3.89
C LEU A 237 7.53 0.50 -3.95
N PHE A 238 6.98 0.42 -5.16
CA PHE A 238 5.62 -0.01 -5.45
C PHE A 238 5.66 -1.23 -6.35
N ALA A 239 5.90 -2.39 -5.75
CA ALA A 239 5.89 -3.67 -6.46
C ALA A 239 4.47 -4.17 -6.69
N ARG A 240 4.23 -4.99 -7.71
CA ARG A 240 2.96 -5.68 -7.88
C ARG A 240 2.77 -6.69 -6.75
N GLY A 241 3.78 -7.50 -6.48
CA GLY A 241 3.72 -8.45 -5.37
C GLY A 241 4.07 -7.83 -4.00
N LYS A 242 3.91 -8.63 -2.94
CA LYS A 242 4.19 -8.18 -1.56
C LYS A 242 5.69 -8.15 -1.32
N ILE A 243 6.16 -7.05 -0.72
CA ILE A 243 7.50 -6.91 -0.15
C ILE A 243 7.33 -6.58 1.33
N PRO A 244 7.97 -7.33 2.24
CA PRO A 244 7.83 -7.06 3.67
C PRO A 244 8.33 -5.66 4.04
N GLY A 245 7.44 -4.85 4.60
CA GLY A 245 7.71 -3.46 5.01
C GLY A 245 7.36 -2.39 3.96
N TYR A 246 6.98 -2.77 2.73
CA TYR A 246 6.64 -1.83 1.65
C TYR A 246 5.19 -1.97 1.20
N ILE A 247 4.75 -1.02 0.37
CA ILE A 247 3.40 -0.92 -0.14
C ILE A 247 3.38 -1.49 -1.57
N SER A 248 2.47 -2.43 -1.83
CA SER A 248 2.25 -2.95 -3.18
C SER A 248 1.34 -2.04 -4.02
N LEU A 249 1.46 -2.14 -5.34
CA LEU A 249 0.53 -1.55 -6.29
C LEU A 249 -0.87 -2.13 -6.11
N GLY A 250 -1.87 -1.27 -6.27
CA GLY A 250 -3.28 -1.63 -6.15
C GLY A 250 -3.78 -1.79 -4.71
N ARG A 251 -2.90 -1.63 -3.71
CA ARG A 251 -3.29 -1.65 -2.31
C ARG A 251 -4.25 -0.51 -2.00
N ALA A 252 -5.36 -0.82 -1.35
CA ALA A 252 -6.37 0.13 -0.94
C ALA A 252 -5.79 1.30 -0.16
N GLY A 253 -6.25 2.50 -0.48
CA GLY A 253 -5.79 3.76 0.11
C GLY A 253 -4.40 4.19 -0.35
N ASN A 254 -3.73 3.44 -1.23
CA ASN A 254 -2.39 3.75 -1.69
C ASN A 254 -2.36 3.85 -3.22
N THR A 255 -2.05 5.04 -3.72
CA THR A 255 -1.76 5.27 -5.14
C THR A 255 -0.41 5.96 -5.23
N PRO A 256 0.55 5.42 -6.01
CA PRO A 256 1.83 6.07 -6.22
C PRO A 256 1.64 7.50 -6.73
N LYS A 257 2.54 8.40 -6.31
CA LYS A 257 2.70 9.70 -6.93
C LYS A 257 4.00 9.72 -7.70
N SER A 258 3.91 10.14 -8.95
CA SER A 258 5.07 10.39 -9.78
C SER A 258 5.92 11.53 -9.22
N LEU A 259 7.17 11.62 -9.66
CA LEU A 259 8.07 12.73 -9.34
C LEU A 259 7.60 14.06 -9.94
N TYR A 260 6.73 14.02 -10.95
CA TYR A 260 6.03 15.20 -11.45
C TYR A 260 4.97 15.72 -10.46
N GLY A 261 4.44 14.84 -9.61
CA GLY A 261 3.48 15.17 -8.53
C GLY A 261 2.06 14.67 -8.77
N GLN A 262 1.76 14.21 -9.98
CA GLN A 262 0.50 13.55 -10.35
C GLN A 262 0.48 12.09 -9.90
N SER A 263 -0.72 11.57 -9.63
CA SER A 263 -0.93 10.17 -9.26
C SER A 263 -0.65 9.25 -10.44
N LEU A 264 -0.38 7.98 -10.15
CA LEU A 264 -0.27 6.95 -11.16
C LEU A 264 -1.27 5.83 -10.85
N ASN A 265 -2.36 5.78 -11.59
CA ASN A 265 -3.50 4.95 -11.26
C ASN A 265 -3.31 3.51 -11.72
N PHE A 266 -2.95 2.64 -10.76
CA PHE A 266 -2.86 1.20 -11.01
C PHE A 266 -4.25 0.57 -11.02
N SER A 267 -4.50 -0.28 -12.01
CA SER A 267 -5.72 -1.10 -12.12
C SER A 267 -5.35 -2.53 -12.51
N SER A 268 -6.07 -3.49 -11.94
CA SER A 268 -5.95 -4.92 -12.25
C SER A 268 -7.34 -5.50 -12.49
N LYS A 269 -7.88 -5.31 -13.69
CA LYS A 269 -9.21 -5.80 -14.09
C LYS A 269 -9.07 -7.00 -15.01
N ASN A 270 -9.78 -8.09 -14.73
CA ASN A 270 -9.76 -9.33 -15.53
C ASN A 270 -8.34 -9.87 -15.79
N GLY A 271 -7.43 -9.74 -14.82
CA GLY A 271 -6.02 -10.16 -14.95
C GLY A 271 -5.15 -9.25 -15.82
N LYS A 272 -5.73 -8.20 -16.41
CA LYS A 272 -5.00 -7.19 -17.18
C LYS A 272 -4.54 -6.08 -16.25
N LEU A 273 -3.22 -5.88 -16.19
CA LEU A 273 -2.61 -4.82 -15.40
C LEU A 273 -2.45 -3.56 -16.23
N THR A 274 -2.84 -2.43 -15.67
CA THR A 274 -2.62 -1.13 -16.28
C THR A 274 -2.18 -0.09 -15.26
N ILE A 275 -1.42 0.90 -15.72
CA ILE A 275 -1.07 2.12 -15.00
C ILE A 275 -1.49 3.30 -15.88
N ASP A 276 -2.46 4.10 -15.44
CA ASP A 276 -3.11 5.17 -16.23
C ASP A 276 -3.56 4.71 -17.63
N GLY A 277 -4.06 3.47 -17.71
CA GLY A 277 -4.50 2.84 -18.96
C GLY A 277 -3.38 2.27 -19.83
N ALA A 278 -2.10 2.53 -19.53
CA ALA A 278 -0.97 1.86 -20.16
C ALA A 278 -0.86 0.42 -19.65
N ASN A 279 -0.74 -0.56 -20.53
CA ASN A 279 -0.68 -1.97 -20.15
C ASN A 279 0.70 -2.28 -19.58
N ILE A 280 0.73 -3.01 -18.47
CA ILE A 280 1.99 -3.46 -17.85
C ILE A 280 2.29 -4.87 -18.36
N SER A 281 3.34 -5.04 -19.15
CA SER A 281 3.72 -6.33 -19.76
C SER A 281 4.62 -7.18 -18.87
N GLN A 282 5.41 -6.55 -18.00
CA GLN A 282 6.28 -7.21 -17.04
C GLN A 282 6.39 -6.35 -15.78
N THR A 283 6.34 -6.98 -14.60
CA THR A 283 6.41 -6.29 -13.31
C THR A 283 7.64 -6.71 -12.51
N ASP A 284 7.99 -5.89 -11.52
CA ASP A 284 8.88 -6.26 -10.42
C ASP A 284 10.30 -6.65 -10.86
N ILE A 285 10.86 -5.96 -11.86
CA ILE A 285 12.27 -6.15 -12.27
C ILE A 285 13.17 -5.39 -11.28
N PRO A 286 13.96 -6.06 -10.43
CA PRO A 286 14.80 -5.37 -9.45
C PRO A 286 16.03 -4.73 -10.11
N THR A 287 16.45 -3.60 -9.56
CA THR A 287 17.70 -2.88 -9.90
C THR A 287 18.45 -2.56 -8.61
N ALA A 288 19.66 -2.00 -8.68
CA ALA A 288 20.42 -1.64 -7.47
C ALA A 288 19.67 -0.63 -6.57
N ASN A 289 18.83 0.23 -7.15
CA ASN A 289 18.17 1.35 -6.45
C ASN A 289 16.67 1.46 -6.71
N GLY A 290 16.00 0.38 -7.10
CA GLY A 290 14.58 0.44 -7.39
C GLY A 290 14.02 -0.77 -8.12
N ILE A 291 12.84 -0.58 -8.71
CA ILE A 291 12.14 -1.57 -9.52
C ILE A 291 11.67 -0.95 -10.85
N ILE A 292 11.65 -1.77 -11.89
CA ILE A 292 11.12 -1.43 -13.21
C ILE A 292 9.85 -2.26 -13.48
N HIS A 293 8.80 -1.57 -13.92
CA HIS A 293 7.61 -2.14 -14.54
C HIS A 293 7.60 -1.74 -16.01
N VAL A 294 7.44 -2.69 -16.91
CA VAL A 294 7.49 -2.46 -18.35
C VAL A 294 6.09 -2.12 -18.85
N ILE A 295 5.94 -0.98 -19.51
CA ILE A 295 4.65 -0.51 -20.01
C ILE A 295 4.64 -0.33 -21.53
N ASP A 296 3.45 -0.44 -22.13
CA ASP A 296 3.29 -0.42 -23.58
C ASP A 296 2.80 0.92 -24.15
N ASN A 297 2.57 1.95 -23.33
CA ASN A 297 2.23 3.30 -23.77
C ASN A 297 3.02 4.34 -22.96
N VAL A 298 3.32 5.48 -23.57
CA VAL A 298 3.88 6.65 -22.86
C VAL A 298 2.76 7.34 -22.09
N ILE A 299 3.00 7.64 -20.82
CA ILE A 299 2.08 8.34 -19.91
C ILE A 299 2.54 9.80 -19.80
N PRO A 300 1.97 10.74 -20.56
CA PRO A 300 2.25 12.16 -20.37
C PRO A 300 1.48 12.69 -19.14
N PRO A 301 2.04 13.66 -18.40
CA PRO A 301 1.27 14.34 -17.37
C PRO A 301 0.04 15.03 -17.97
N SER A 302 -1.03 15.10 -17.19
CA SER A 302 -2.25 15.82 -17.59
C SER A 302 -2.04 17.33 -17.48
N GLU A 303 -2.20 18.03 -18.60
CA GLU A 303 -2.14 19.50 -18.68
C GLU A 303 -3.53 20.15 -18.56
N LEU A 304 -4.61 19.36 -18.61
CA LEU A 304 -5.98 19.85 -18.58
C LEU A 304 -6.47 20.08 -17.15
N SER A 305 -7.26 21.13 -16.94
CA SER A 305 -8.01 21.35 -15.71
C SER A 305 -9.23 20.43 -15.63
N VAL A 306 -9.76 20.26 -14.42
CA VAL A 306 -11.02 19.54 -14.17
C VAL A 306 -12.15 20.06 -15.07
N LEU A 307 -12.24 21.38 -15.28
CA LEU A 307 -13.27 21.96 -16.13
C LEU A 307 -13.06 21.62 -17.61
N GLU A 308 -11.83 21.70 -18.12
CA GLU A 308 -11.52 21.36 -19.50
C GLU A 308 -11.76 19.86 -19.78
N ILE A 309 -11.46 18.97 -18.83
CA ILE A 309 -11.81 17.55 -18.93
C ILE A 309 -13.33 17.39 -19.04
N LEU A 310 -14.11 18.06 -18.18
CA LEU A 310 -15.57 18.00 -18.24
C LEU A 310 -16.12 18.56 -19.55
N GLU A 311 -15.52 19.63 -20.09
CA GLU A 311 -15.91 20.25 -21.36
C GLU A 311 -15.59 19.38 -22.57
N SER A 312 -14.49 18.63 -22.52
CA SER A 312 -14.06 17.74 -23.60
C SER A 312 -14.99 16.55 -23.81
N ASP A 313 -15.75 16.16 -22.77
CA ASP A 313 -16.64 15.00 -22.83
C ASP A 313 -18.12 15.39 -22.93
N PRO A 314 -18.81 15.00 -24.03
CA PRO A 314 -20.19 15.39 -24.28
C PRO A 314 -21.19 14.84 -23.26
N LYS A 315 -20.83 13.86 -22.41
CA LYS A 315 -21.72 13.32 -21.38
C LYS A 315 -21.91 14.24 -20.16
N PHE A 316 -21.15 15.34 -20.07
CA PHE A 316 -21.18 16.26 -18.93
C PHE A 316 -21.75 17.65 -19.25
N LYS A 317 -22.42 17.85 -20.40
CA LYS A 317 -22.89 19.18 -20.84
C LYS A 317 -23.76 19.89 -19.81
N THR A 318 -24.66 19.16 -19.15
CA THR A 318 -25.51 19.72 -18.09
C THR A 318 -24.67 20.16 -16.90
N THR A 319 -23.73 19.31 -16.43
CA THR A 319 -22.82 19.61 -15.33
C THR A 319 -21.97 20.84 -15.62
N VAL A 320 -21.35 20.92 -16.80
CA VAL A 320 -20.56 22.08 -17.26
C VAL A 320 -21.41 23.35 -17.30
N SER A 321 -22.63 23.27 -17.84
CA SER A 321 -23.55 24.42 -17.91
C SER A 321 -23.90 24.96 -16.52
N LEU A 322 -24.12 24.08 -15.55
CA LEU A 322 -24.39 24.47 -14.16
C LEU A 322 -23.14 25.04 -13.47
N ILE A 323 -21.94 24.48 -13.71
CA ILE A 323 -20.69 25.00 -13.15
C ILE A 323 -20.46 26.44 -13.61
N LYS A 324 -20.57 26.69 -14.92
CA LYS A 324 -20.40 28.03 -15.51
C LYS A 324 -21.43 29.03 -14.99
N LEU A 325 -22.70 28.62 -14.87
CA LEU A 325 -23.77 29.49 -14.38
C LEU A 325 -23.60 29.84 -12.90
N THR A 326 -23.08 28.91 -12.10
CA THR A 326 -22.88 29.14 -10.66
C THR A 326 -21.57 29.86 -10.34
N GLY A 327 -20.57 29.82 -11.21
CA GLY A 327 -19.23 30.37 -10.95
C GLY A 327 -18.40 29.50 -9.98
N LEU A 328 -18.67 28.19 -9.98
CA LEU A 328 -17.95 27.20 -9.16
C LEU A 328 -16.58 26.83 -9.78
N ASP A 329 -16.23 27.41 -10.91
CA ASP A 329 -14.92 27.32 -11.55
C ASP A 329 -13.81 27.99 -10.71
N LEU A 330 -14.12 29.09 -10.01
CA LEU A 330 -13.12 29.91 -9.31
C LEU A 330 -12.41 29.20 -8.13
N PRO A 331 -13.08 28.45 -7.25
CA PRO A 331 -12.41 27.71 -6.18
C PRO A 331 -11.57 26.54 -6.69
N THR A 332 -11.89 25.99 -7.88
CA THR A 332 -11.20 24.82 -8.41
C THR A 332 -9.83 25.13 -9.02
N ALA A 333 -9.49 26.40 -9.25
CA ALA A 333 -8.23 26.81 -9.87
C ALA A 333 -7.01 26.82 -8.91
N SER A 334 -7.21 26.94 -7.59
CA SER A 334 -6.12 27.14 -6.61
C SER A 334 -5.91 25.97 -5.64
N SER A 335 -6.76 24.95 -5.71
CA SER A 335 -6.75 23.80 -4.81
C SER A 335 -7.09 22.53 -5.59
N THR A 336 -6.72 21.38 -5.05
CA THR A 336 -7.03 20.08 -5.68
C THR A 336 -8.44 19.62 -5.29
N PHE A 337 -9.24 19.19 -6.28
CA PHE A 337 -10.60 18.68 -6.04
C PHE A 337 -10.87 17.37 -6.76
N THR A 338 -11.79 16.59 -6.20
CA THR A 338 -12.33 15.40 -6.87
C THR A 338 -13.80 15.67 -7.19
N VAL A 339 -14.13 15.73 -8.49
CA VAL A 339 -15.49 16.00 -8.97
C VAL A 339 -16.16 14.70 -9.38
N PHE A 340 -17.26 14.36 -8.71
CA PHE A 340 -18.15 13.27 -9.10
C PHE A 340 -19.28 13.81 -9.97
N ALA A 341 -19.02 13.96 -11.27
CA ALA A 341 -19.95 14.55 -12.22
C ALA A 341 -21.05 13.57 -12.65
N PRO A 342 -22.34 13.88 -12.42
CA PRO A 342 -23.43 13.12 -13.01
C PRO A 342 -23.39 13.26 -14.54
N THR A 343 -23.63 12.16 -15.22
CA THR A 343 -23.85 12.17 -16.68
C THR A 343 -25.16 12.88 -17.04
N ASP A 344 -25.30 13.34 -18.27
CA ASP A 344 -26.55 13.93 -18.76
C ASP A 344 -27.75 12.97 -18.62
N ASP A 345 -27.52 11.66 -18.78
CA ASP A 345 -28.53 10.62 -18.52
C ASP A 345 -28.92 10.55 -17.04
N ALA A 346 -27.95 10.69 -16.14
CA ALA A 346 -28.20 10.75 -14.70
C ALA A 346 -29.02 12.00 -14.32
N TRP A 347 -28.70 13.15 -14.92
CA TRP A 347 -29.47 14.38 -14.76
C TRP A 347 -30.91 14.23 -15.25
N ALA A 348 -31.10 13.64 -16.43
CA ALA A 348 -32.41 13.42 -17.04
C ALA A 348 -33.33 12.53 -16.18
N LYS A 349 -32.76 11.51 -15.53
CA LYS A 349 -33.49 10.60 -14.62
C LYS A 349 -33.72 11.16 -13.22
N SER A 350 -33.06 12.27 -12.87
CA SER A 350 -33.17 12.86 -11.54
C SER A 350 -34.47 13.62 -11.31
N ILE A 351 -34.83 13.81 -10.04
CA ILE A 351 -35.92 14.70 -9.63
C ILE A 351 -35.68 16.17 -10.04
N TYR A 352 -34.43 16.54 -10.34
CA TYR A 352 -34.01 17.88 -10.74
C TYR A 352 -34.06 18.11 -12.25
N SER A 353 -34.42 17.10 -13.05
CA SER A 353 -34.46 17.16 -14.52
C SER A 353 -35.17 18.40 -15.08
N LYS A 354 -36.28 18.81 -14.47
CA LYS A 354 -37.06 19.99 -14.87
C LYS A 354 -36.30 21.31 -14.70
N ILE A 355 -35.48 21.43 -13.66
CA ILE A 355 -34.75 22.67 -13.33
C ILE A 355 -33.38 22.74 -14.00
N VAL A 356 -32.75 21.61 -14.33
CA VAL A 356 -31.40 21.58 -14.93
C VAL A 356 -31.40 21.60 -16.46
N LYS A 357 -32.49 21.16 -17.13
CA LYS A 357 -32.57 21.12 -18.60
C LYS A 357 -32.45 22.50 -19.25
N LYS A 358 -32.93 23.54 -18.56
CA LYS A 358 -32.81 24.94 -18.96
C LYS A 358 -32.53 25.76 -17.70
N PRO A 359 -31.27 25.83 -17.27
CA PRO A 359 -30.95 26.43 -15.99
C PRO A 359 -31.18 27.95 -16.05
N LYS A 360 -31.84 28.49 -15.01
CA LYS A 360 -32.20 29.92 -14.92
C LYS A 360 -31.34 30.63 -13.90
N MET A 361 -30.91 31.85 -14.21
CA MET A 361 -30.05 32.64 -13.33
C MET A 361 -30.65 32.82 -11.91
N GLU A 362 -31.97 32.94 -11.80
CA GLU A 362 -32.69 33.08 -10.52
C GLU A 362 -32.51 31.89 -9.55
N LEU A 363 -32.18 30.70 -10.08
CA LEU A 363 -32.00 29.48 -9.28
C LEU A 363 -30.52 29.18 -9.01
N ARG A 364 -29.61 30.12 -9.27
CA ARG A 364 -28.15 29.98 -9.11
C ARG A 364 -27.76 29.32 -7.80
N GLU A 365 -28.24 29.82 -6.68
CA GLU A 365 -27.88 29.32 -5.35
C GLU A 365 -28.35 27.87 -5.14
N LYS A 366 -29.49 27.49 -5.71
CA LYS A 366 -29.96 26.08 -5.67
C LYS A 366 -29.07 25.17 -6.50
N TYR A 367 -28.63 25.61 -7.68
CA TYR A 367 -27.69 24.85 -8.50
C TYR A 367 -26.33 24.73 -7.84
N TYR A 368 -25.87 25.80 -7.19
CA TYR A 368 -24.60 25.80 -6.45
C TYR A 368 -24.66 24.79 -5.31
N ALA A 369 -25.70 24.83 -4.48
CA ALA A 369 -25.90 23.84 -3.40
C ALA A 369 -25.98 22.39 -3.93
N LEU A 370 -26.57 22.19 -5.11
CA LEU A 370 -26.66 20.88 -5.75
C LEU A 370 -25.28 20.39 -6.24
N LEU A 371 -24.52 21.25 -6.91
CA LEU A 371 -23.18 20.92 -7.41
C LEU A 371 -22.17 20.74 -6.28
N ALA A 372 -22.26 21.51 -5.21
CA ALA A 372 -21.29 21.47 -4.14
C ALA A 372 -21.20 20.12 -3.43
N ARG A 373 -22.26 19.30 -3.50
CA ARG A 373 -22.28 17.91 -3.00
C ARG A 373 -21.48 16.94 -3.88
N HIS A 374 -21.20 17.33 -5.11
CA HIS A 374 -20.47 16.55 -6.11
C HIS A 374 -18.98 16.93 -6.17
N VAL A 375 -18.59 18.04 -5.53
CA VAL A 375 -17.20 18.51 -5.49
C VAL A 375 -16.62 18.21 -4.11
N ILE A 376 -15.56 17.40 -4.10
CA ILE A 376 -14.91 16.90 -2.88
C ILE A 376 -13.55 17.56 -2.73
N THR A 377 -13.22 17.97 -1.51
CA THR A 377 -11.92 18.60 -1.22
C THR A 377 -10.80 17.57 -1.27
N GLY A 378 -9.70 17.90 -1.95
CA GLY A 378 -8.55 17.02 -2.13
C GLY A 378 -8.62 16.15 -3.39
N ALA A 379 -7.47 15.59 -3.76
CA ALA A 379 -7.32 14.66 -4.86
C ALA A 379 -7.47 13.22 -4.35
N HIS A 380 -8.56 12.55 -4.72
CA HIS A 380 -8.91 11.21 -4.26
C HIS A 380 -9.05 10.26 -5.45
N VAL A 381 -8.16 9.28 -5.50
CA VAL A 381 -8.19 8.20 -6.49
C VAL A 381 -9.20 7.14 -6.07
N THR A 382 -10.16 6.84 -6.93
CA THR A 382 -11.26 5.95 -6.63
C THR A 382 -10.95 4.49 -6.97
N GLU A 383 -10.12 4.20 -7.97
CA GLU A 383 -9.73 2.83 -8.35
C GLU A 383 -9.11 2.06 -7.17
N ASN A 384 -8.20 2.72 -6.43
CA ASN A 384 -7.49 2.14 -5.30
C ASN A 384 -8.01 2.68 -3.96
N SER A 385 -9.30 3.04 -3.86
CA SER A 385 -9.88 3.53 -2.60
C SER A 385 -9.98 2.44 -1.52
N LEU A 386 -10.14 2.87 -0.27
CA LEU A 386 -10.54 1.96 0.81
C LEU A 386 -11.93 1.36 0.54
N LEU A 387 -12.26 0.24 1.21
CA LEU A 387 -13.59 -0.39 1.13
C LEU A 387 -14.70 0.56 1.60
N PHE A 388 -14.36 1.44 2.54
CA PHE A 388 -15.19 2.54 3.00
C PHE A 388 -14.28 3.73 3.33
N GLN A 389 -14.53 4.88 2.73
CA GLN A 389 -13.74 6.08 2.92
C GLN A 389 -14.67 7.28 3.12
N LYS A 390 -14.52 7.95 4.26
CA LYS A 390 -15.16 9.23 4.55
C LYS A 390 -14.36 10.34 3.88
N LEU A 391 -15.04 11.14 3.07
CA LEU A 391 -14.54 12.31 2.37
C LEU A 391 -15.36 13.53 2.77
N ARG A 392 -14.94 14.72 2.34
CA ARG A 392 -15.67 15.97 2.61
C ARG A 392 -15.98 16.72 1.32
N THR A 393 -17.22 17.11 1.17
CA THR A 393 -17.65 18.05 0.13
C THR A 393 -17.02 19.44 0.36
N ILE A 394 -17.08 20.32 -0.63
CA ILE A 394 -16.61 21.71 -0.48
C ILE A 394 -17.38 22.53 0.58
N HIS A 395 -18.56 22.07 1.02
CA HIS A 395 -19.31 22.65 2.14
C HIS A 395 -19.06 21.95 3.48
N GLY A 396 -18.10 21.03 3.53
CA GLY A 396 -17.71 20.32 4.75
C GLY A 396 -18.60 19.12 5.10
N ALA A 397 -19.74 18.95 4.43
CA ALA A 397 -20.62 17.80 4.62
C ALA A 397 -19.89 16.49 4.29
N PRO A 398 -20.04 15.44 5.12
CA PRO A 398 -19.42 14.15 4.88
C PRO A 398 -20.03 13.48 3.65
N ILE A 399 -19.20 12.70 2.95
CA ILE A 399 -19.65 11.84 1.86
C ILE A 399 -18.80 10.58 1.83
N TYR A 400 -19.40 9.45 1.45
CA TYR A 400 -18.75 8.15 1.58
C TYR A 400 -18.48 7.52 0.23
N LEU A 401 -17.21 7.27 -0.04
CA LEU A 401 -16.75 6.42 -1.13
C LEU A 401 -16.69 4.98 -0.61
N THR A 402 -17.35 4.08 -1.33
CA THR A 402 -17.44 2.67 -0.95
C THR A 402 -17.03 1.79 -2.12
N ARG A 403 -16.33 0.69 -1.81
CA ARG A 403 -15.86 -0.30 -2.77
C ARG A 403 -16.34 -1.68 -2.34
N ASP A 404 -16.93 -2.41 -3.28
CA ASP A 404 -17.42 -3.78 -3.11
C ASP A 404 -17.02 -4.61 -4.33
N GLY A 405 -15.93 -5.38 -4.20
CA GLY A 405 -15.22 -5.92 -5.35
C GLY A 405 -14.78 -4.79 -6.30
N GLU A 406 -15.13 -4.92 -7.59
CA GLU A 406 -14.88 -3.87 -8.58
C GLU A 406 -15.93 -2.75 -8.58
N LEU A 407 -17.05 -2.93 -7.87
CA LEU A 407 -18.12 -1.94 -7.84
C LEU A 407 -17.76 -0.80 -6.89
N LYS A 408 -17.60 0.39 -7.44
CA LYS A 408 -17.32 1.62 -6.69
C LYS A 408 -18.55 2.51 -6.66
N LYS A 409 -18.88 3.05 -5.48
CA LYS A 409 -20.00 3.96 -5.29
C LYS A 409 -19.62 5.16 -4.45
N ILE A 410 -20.06 6.34 -4.86
CA ILE A 410 -20.04 7.56 -4.05
C ILE A 410 -21.45 7.85 -3.54
N ASN A 411 -21.62 7.77 -2.22
CA ASN A 411 -22.90 7.96 -1.56
C ASN A 411 -24.07 7.15 -2.18
N GLY A 412 -23.81 5.88 -2.47
CA GLY A 412 -24.77 4.97 -3.12
C GLY A 412 -24.92 5.13 -4.63
N ARG A 413 -24.35 6.16 -5.27
CA ARG A 413 -24.30 6.34 -6.72
C ARG A 413 -23.14 5.59 -7.33
N LYS A 414 -23.37 4.83 -8.41
CA LYS A 414 -22.33 4.05 -9.08
C LYS A 414 -21.38 4.99 -9.81
N ILE A 415 -20.08 4.75 -9.65
CA ILE A 415 -19.04 5.39 -10.46
C ILE A 415 -18.92 4.57 -11.75
N ILE A 416 -19.27 5.19 -12.88
CA ILE A 416 -19.28 4.57 -14.20
C ILE A 416 -17.86 4.54 -14.77
N GLN A 417 -17.18 5.68 -14.69
CA GLN A 417 -15.81 5.87 -15.11
C GLN A 417 -15.12 6.72 -14.07
N SER A 418 -13.86 6.40 -13.80
CA SER A 418 -13.14 6.92 -12.65
C SER A 418 -11.83 7.56 -13.04
N ASP A 419 -11.41 8.50 -12.19
CA ASP A 419 -10.04 8.99 -12.09
C ASP A 419 -9.49 9.58 -13.40
N PHE A 420 -10.30 10.36 -14.12
CA PHE A 420 -9.76 11.24 -15.15
C PHE A 420 -8.95 12.33 -14.46
N GLU A 421 -7.62 12.19 -14.48
CA GLU A 421 -6.71 13.10 -13.80
C GLU A 421 -6.57 14.42 -14.57
N ALA A 422 -6.73 15.51 -13.83
CA ALA A 422 -6.47 16.89 -14.20
C ALA A 422 -5.30 17.43 -13.37
N PHE A 423 -4.65 18.50 -13.82
CA PHE A 423 -3.58 19.11 -13.02
C PHE A 423 -4.08 19.63 -11.65
N ASN A 424 -5.37 19.97 -11.53
CA ASN A 424 -6.02 20.41 -10.30
C ASN A 424 -6.97 19.37 -9.68
N GLY A 425 -6.83 18.08 -10.01
CA GLY A 425 -7.50 16.99 -9.30
C GLY A 425 -8.09 15.91 -10.21
N PHE A 426 -9.31 15.43 -9.93
CA PHE A 426 -9.89 14.28 -10.64
C PHE A 426 -11.35 14.52 -11.05
N VAL A 427 -11.73 13.94 -12.19
CA VAL A 427 -13.12 13.83 -12.64
C VAL A 427 -13.56 12.36 -12.61
N ASN A 428 -14.73 12.10 -12.03
CA ASN A 428 -15.37 10.80 -11.94
C ASN A 428 -16.79 10.89 -12.49
N ALA A 429 -17.16 10.04 -13.44
CA ALA A 429 -18.51 9.97 -14.00
C ALA A 429 -19.41 9.12 -13.10
N ILE A 430 -20.59 9.62 -12.73
CA ILE A 430 -21.56 8.89 -11.91
C ILE A 430 -22.93 8.72 -12.58
N ASP A 431 -23.65 7.68 -12.17
CA ASP A 431 -24.93 7.25 -12.75
C ASP A 431 -26.16 7.94 -12.17
N GLY A 432 -25.99 8.78 -11.14
CA GLY A 432 -27.08 9.45 -10.47
C GLY A 432 -26.62 10.71 -9.75
N VAL A 433 -27.55 11.63 -9.50
CA VAL A 433 -27.29 12.84 -8.73
C VAL A 433 -27.19 12.47 -7.24
N ILE A 434 -26.13 12.94 -6.57
CA ILE A 434 -25.95 12.79 -5.13
C ILE A 434 -27.09 13.53 -4.43
N ALA A 435 -27.86 12.80 -3.64
CA ALA A 435 -29.02 13.35 -2.92
C ALA A 435 -28.57 14.26 -1.77
N ASP A 436 -29.47 15.12 -1.32
CA ASP A 436 -29.31 15.78 -0.03
C ASP A 436 -29.44 14.71 1.05
N GLN A 437 -28.35 14.31 1.67
CA GLN A 437 -28.44 13.44 2.82
C GLN A 437 -28.65 14.30 4.06
N MET A 438 -29.84 14.17 4.61
CA MET A 438 -30.13 14.50 6.00
C MET A 438 -29.58 13.34 6.85
N GLU A 439 -28.25 13.16 6.87
CA GLU A 439 -27.67 12.40 7.98
C GLU A 439 -27.92 13.21 9.25
N LEU A 440 -28.23 12.53 10.36
CA LEU A 440 -28.17 13.17 11.67
C LEU A 440 -26.83 13.91 11.74
N PRO A 441 -26.80 15.18 12.21
CA PRO A 441 -25.55 15.88 12.47
C PRO A 441 -24.61 14.90 13.15
N GLU A 442 -23.35 14.80 12.73
CA GLU A 442 -22.45 13.78 13.27
C GLU A 442 -22.53 13.76 14.82
N GLY A 443 -22.72 14.95 15.42
CA GLY A 443 -23.08 15.24 16.82
C GLY A 443 -24.11 14.33 17.51
N ASP A 444 -25.09 13.81 16.79
CA ASP A 444 -26.33 13.23 17.35
C ASP A 444 -26.35 11.69 17.34
N VAL A 445 -25.28 11.03 16.85
CA VAL A 445 -25.19 9.56 16.90
C VAL A 445 -24.85 9.10 18.32
N SER A 446 -25.68 8.24 18.90
CA SER A 446 -25.58 7.81 20.28
C SER A 446 -24.66 6.60 20.49
N ILE A 447 -24.31 6.33 21.76
CA ILE A 447 -23.60 5.11 22.13
C ILE A 447 -24.43 3.84 21.83
N LEU A 448 -25.76 3.92 21.93
CA LEU A 448 -26.67 2.82 21.59
C LEU A 448 -26.61 2.49 20.09
N ASP A 449 -26.50 3.51 19.23
CA ASP A 449 -26.31 3.31 17.79
C ASP A 449 -24.98 2.62 17.51
N ALA A 450 -23.92 2.96 18.26
CA ALA A 450 -22.63 2.29 18.14
C ALA A 450 -22.69 0.82 18.59
N ILE A 451 -23.41 0.52 19.67
CA ILE A 451 -23.62 -0.85 20.17
C ILE A 451 -24.40 -1.66 19.11
N SER A 452 -25.55 -1.17 18.67
CA SER A 452 -26.38 -1.81 17.65
C SER A 452 -25.60 -2.05 16.36
N PHE A 453 -24.79 -1.08 15.92
CA PHE A 453 -23.92 -1.24 14.75
C PHE A 453 -22.97 -2.44 14.88
N VAL A 454 -22.34 -2.59 16.04
CA VAL A 454 -21.36 -3.65 16.29
C VAL A 454 -22.04 -5.01 16.43
N GLU A 455 -23.19 -5.06 17.11
CA GLU A 455 -24.00 -6.28 17.24
C GLU A 455 -24.48 -6.79 15.88
N ASP A 456 -25.03 -5.91 15.04
CA ASP A 456 -25.45 -6.25 13.67
C ASP A 456 -24.27 -6.73 12.82
N THR A 457 -23.11 -6.09 12.98
CA THR A 457 -21.88 -6.50 12.28
C THR A 457 -21.46 -7.91 12.70
N LEU A 458 -21.45 -8.21 13.99
CA LEU A 458 -21.08 -9.53 14.51
C LEU A 458 -22.09 -10.61 14.09
N LYS A 459 -23.39 -10.30 14.11
CA LYS A 459 -24.45 -11.21 13.70
C LYS A 459 -24.31 -11.62 12.24
N HIS A 460 -24.27 -10.65 11.33
CA HIS A 460 -24.16 -10.94 9.90
C HIS A 460 -22.85 -11.67 9.54
N ALA A 461 -21.73 -11.25 10.14
CA ALA A 461 -20.45 -11.88 9.86
C ALA A 461 -20.37 -13.33 10.38
N THR A 462 -21.09 -13.65 11.47
CA THR A 462 -21.17 -15.04 11.97
C THR A 462 -21.88 -15.95 10.95
N GLU A 463 -22.94 -15.46 10.29
CA GLU A 463 -23.62 -16.22 9.23
C GLU A 463 -22.70 -16.54 8.04
N LEU A 464 -21.83 -15.61 7.65
CA LEU A 464 -20.83 -15.84 6.59
C LEU A 464 -19.75 -16.82 7.04
N TYR A 465 -19.27 -16.68 8.28
CA TYR A 465 -18.24 -17.54 8.85
C TYR A 465 -18.70 -19.00 8.96
N ASP A 466 -19.93 -19.23 9.44
CA ASP A 466 -20.51 -20.56 9.63
C ASP A 466 -20.75 -21.28 8.29
N LYS A 467 -20.94 -20.52 7.20
CA LYS A 467 -21.01 -21.04 5.82
C LYS A 467 -19.64 -21.35 5.20
N GLY A 468 -18.54 -21.08 5.91
CA GLY A 468 -17.18 -21.20 5.37
C GLY A 468 -16.80 -20.10 4.37
N GLN A 469 -17.58 -19.02 4.27
CA GLN A 469 -17.32 -17.88 3.38
C GLN A 469 -16.33 -16.91 4.02
N TYR A 470 -15.12 -17.38 4.31
CA TYR A 470 -14.14 -16.65 5.12
C TYR A 470 -13.66 -15.33 4.48
N GLU A 471 -13.46 -15.33 3.16
CA GLU A 471 -13.03 -14.13 2.44
C GLU A 471 -14.09 -13.03 2.50
N GLU A 472 -15.36 -13.38 2.23
CA GLU A 472 -16.48 -12.44 2.31
C GLU A 472 -16.70 -11.94 3.74
N CYS A 473 -16.57 -12.84 4.72
CA CYS A 473 -16.65 -12.51 6.15
C CYS A 473 -15.59 -11.48 6.55
N TRP A 474 -14.32 -11.71 6.17
CA TRP A 474 -13.24 -10.79 6.45
C TRP A 474 -13.43 -9.43 5.74
N LYS A 475 -13.76 -9.43 4.44
CA LYS A 475 -14.04 -8.20 3.68
C LYS A 475 -15.17 -7.38 4.30
N TYR A 476 -16.21 -8.07 4.78
CA TYR A 476 -17.32 -7.43 5.48
C TYR A 476 -16.85 -6.76 6.78
N TYR A 477 -16.08 -7.46 7.61
CA TYR A 477 -15.50 -6.85 8.82
C TYR A 477 -14.59 -5.66 8.51
N ALA A 478 -13.74 -5.75 7.50
CA ALA A 478 -12.85 -4.66 7.10
C ALA A 478 -13.65 -3.41 6.68
N LYS A 479 -14.69 -3.59 5.85
CA LYS A 479 -15.59 -2.50 5.45
C LYS A 479 -16.31 -1.88 6.64
N ARG A 480 -16.90 -2.71 7.50
CA ARG A 480 -17.63 -2.24 8.70
C ARG A 480 -16.69 -1.60 9.72
N GLY A 481 -15.44 -2.03 9.79
CA GLY A 481 -14.42 -1.45 10.67
C GLY A 481 -14.08 -0.03 10.24
N LEU A 482 -13.87 0.19 8.94
CA LEU A 482 -13.66 1.52 8.37
C LEU A 482 -14.88 2.43 8.56
N GLU A 483 -16.08 1.89 8.38
CA GLU A 483 -17.33 2.62 8.62
C GLU A 483 -17.49 3.01 10.10
N PHE A 484 -17.20 2.09 11.02
CA PHE A 484 -17.24 2.37 12.46
C PHE A 484 -16.26 3.48 12.82
N ILE A 485 -15.01 3.38 12.35
CA ILE A 485 -13.99 4.40 12.57
C ILE A 485 -14.47 5.76 12.05
N ALA A 486 -14.96 5.82 10.80
CA ALA A 486 -15.42 7.06 10.18
C ALA A 486 -16.57 7.75 10.92
N LYS A 487 -17.43 6.99 11.61
CA LYS A 487 -18.60 7.51 12.31
C LYS A 487 -18.34 7.80 13.80
N TYR A 488 -17.53 6.96 14.46
CA TYR A 488 -17.45 6.93 15.92
C TYR A 488 -16.07 7.27 16.51
N GLU A 489 -15.00 7.40 15.71
CA GLU A 489 -13.64 7.60 16.27
C GLU A 489 -13.51 8.87 17.11
N ASP A 490 -14.12 9.97 16.67
CA ASP A 490 -14.03 11.28 17.34
C ASP A 490 -14.95 11.40 18.57
N ARG A 491 -15.67 10.33 18.94
CA ARG A 491 -16.66 10.35 20.03
C ARG A 491 -16.09 10.07 21.40
N GLY A 492 -14.85 9.58 21.46
CA GLY A 492 -14.26 9.07 22.72
C GLY A 492 -14.88 7.76 23.22
N TYR A 493 -15.68 7.07 22.39
CA TYR A 493 -16.31 5.79 22.75
C TYR A 493 -15.32 4.62 22.78
N ILE A 494 -14.19 4.74 22.08
CA ILE A 494 -13.15 3.71 22.03
C ILE A 494 -11.78 4.32 22.34
N THR A 495 -10.90 3.51 22.91
CA THR A 495 -9.52 3.90 23.23
C THR A 495 -8.63 3.87 21.99
N THR A 496 -7.50 4.59 22.04
CA THR A 496 -6.47 4.54 20.98
C THR A 496 -5.97 3.12 20.69
N ALA A 497 -5.89 2.26 21.72
CA ALA A 497 -5.50 0.86 21.56
C ALA A 497 -6.54 0.07 20.74
N GLN A 498 -7.83 0.24 21.04
CA GLN A 498 -8.92 -0.40 20.30
C GLN A 498 -9.02 0.12 18.86
N LEU A 499 -8.83 1.42 18.67
CA LEU A 499 -8.77 2.04 17.35
C LEU A 499 -7.61 1.46 16.52
N LYS A 500 -6.44 1.24 17.12
CA LYS A 500 -5.31 0.55 16.48
C LYS A 500 -5.67 -0.89 16.09
N THR A 501 -6.34 -1.63 16.97
CA THR A 501 -6.80 -3.00 16.68
C THR A 501 -7.84 -3.04 15.55
N LEU A 502 -8.79 -2.11 15.53
CA LEU A 502 -9.74 -1.99 14.41
C LEU A 502 -9.00 -1.64 13.12
N ARG A 503 -8.06 -0.69 13.13
CA ARG A 503 -7.28 -0.34 11.94
C ARG A 503 -6.41 -1.50 11.44
N SER A 504 -5.94 -2.39 12.31
CA SER A 504 -5.16 -3.55 11.84
C SER A 504 -5.97 -4.56 11.03
N ILE A 505 -7.29 -4.65 11.24
CA ILE A 505 -8.15 -5.59 10.50
C ILE A 505 -8.71 -5.00 9.21
N THR A 506 -8.52 -3.69 8.96
CA THR A 506 -9.01 -2.99 7.76
C THR A 506 -7.95 -2.82 6.68
N VAL A 507 -6.71 -3.23 6.94
CA VAL A 507 -5.50 -2.87 6.17
C VAL A 507 -4.81 -4.13 5.61
N ASP A 508 -5.49 -4.98 4.84
CA ASP A 508 -4.78 -5.94 3.98
C ASP A 508 -5.65 -6.43 2.82
N ASP A 509 -5.76 -5.67 1.73
CA ASP A 509 -6.44 -6.15 0.52
C ASP A 509 -5.56 -7.04 -0.38
N GLN A 510 -4.42 -7.52 0.14
CA GLN A 510 -3.65 -8.56 -0.53
C GLN A 510 -4.16 -9.92 -0.06
N PRO A 511 -4.41 -10.88 -0.96
CA PRO A 511 -4.91 -12.19 -0.58
C PRO A 511 -3.83 -12.92 0.23
N SER A 512 -3.93 -12.88 1.56
CA SER A 512 -3.34 -13.95 2.35
C SER A 512 -4.26 -15.17 2.19
N GLN A 513 -3.70 -16.37 2.03
CA GLN A 513 -4.51 -17.60 2.00
C GLN A 513 -5.20 -17.89 3.36
N GLN A 514 -5.09 -17.00 4.36
CA GLN A 514 -5.53 -17.21 5.74
C GLN A 514 -6.80 -16.43 6.09
N PHE A 515 -7.73 -16.27 5.15
CA PHE A 515 -8.99 -15.54 5.38
C PHE A 515 -9.77 -16.02 6.62
N ALA A 516 -9.68 -17.31 6.98
CA ALA A 516 -10.29 -17.83 8.20
C ALA A 516 -9.68 -17.21 9.47
N THR A 517 -8.35 -17.13 9.54
CA THR A 517 -7.61 -16.49 10.65
C THR A 517 -7.89 -15.00 10.71
N GLU A 518 -7.94 -14.33 9.56
CA GLU A 518 -8.22 -12.90 9.47
C GLU A 518 -9.66 -12.58 9.89
N ALA A 519 -10.64 -13.38 9.45
CA ALA A 519 -12.03 -13.26 9.87
C ALA A 519 -12.18 -13.49 11.38
N TRP A 520 -11.49 -14.50 11.93
CA TRP A 520 -11.48 -14.77 13.38
C TRP A 520 -10.87 -13.61 14.18
N THR A 521 -9.73 -13.09 13.72
CA THR A 521 -9.06 -11.92 14.34
C THR A 521 -9.96 -10.69 14.30
N SER A 522 -10.63 -10.47 13.17
CA SER A 522 -11.60 -9.39 12.98
C SER A 522 -12.77 -9.50 13.93
N ARG A 523 -13.35 -10.69 14.09
CA ARG A 523 -14.41 -10.97 15.06
C ARG A 523 -13.99 -10.57 16.47
N ASN A 524 -12.80 -10.94 16.90
CA ASN A 524 -12.31 -10.62 18.25
C ASN A 524 -12.07 -9.11 18.45
N ALA A 525 -11.62 -8.40 17.42
CA ALA A 525 -11.51 -6.95 17.47
C ALA A 525 -12.88 -6.30 17.71
N PHE A 526 -13.91 -6.69 16.96
CA PHE A 526 -15.27 -6.18 17.16
C PHE A 526 -15.88 -6.57 18.52
N ARG A 527 -15.64 -7.79 19.02
CA ARG A 527 -16.09 -8.18 20.38
C ARG A 527 -15.43 -7.33 21.47
N THR A 528 -14.16 -6.97 21.28
CA THR A 528 -13.43 -6.10 22.20
C THR A 528 -14.03 -4.70 22.22
N VAL A 529 -14.42 -4.17 21.06
CA VAL A 529 -15.12 -2.90 20.91
C VAL A 529 -16.49 -2.94 21.55
N LEU A 530 -17.29 -3.99 21.28
CA LEU A 530 -18.63 -4.15 21.86
C LEU A 530 -18.61 -4.08 23.39
N ARG A 531 -17.72 -4.86 24.02
CA ARG A 531 -17.56 -4.88 25.48
C ARG A 531 -17.24 -3.49 26.04
N GLN A 532 -16.43 -2.70 25.34
CA GLN A 532 -16.12 -1.34 25.77
C GLN A 532 -17.33 -0.43 25.70
N LEU A 533 -18.10 -0.50 24.60
CA LEU A 533 -19.29 0.31 24.42
C LEU A 533 -20.34 0.00 25.48
N GLN A 534 -20.57 -1.28 25.77
CA GLN A 534 -21.49 -1.72 26.83
C GLN A 534 -21.04 -1.24 28.21
N ASN A 535 -19.76 -1.39 28.56
CA ASN A 535 -19.23 -0.87 29.82
C ASN A 535 -19.39 0.66 29.93
N LEU A 536 -19.19 1.41 28.85
CA LEU A 536 -19.38 2.85 28.85
C LEU A 536 -20.85 3.23 29.02
N GLU A 537 -21.76 2.50 28.38
CA GLU A 537 -23.20 2.69 28.56
C GLU A 537 -23.61 2.46 30.01
N GLU A 538 -23.20 1.34 30.61
CA GLU A 538 -23.46 1.03 32.03
C GLU A 538 -22.96 2.15 32.95
N ASN A 539 -21.72 2.62 32.75
CA ASN A 539 -21.16 3.73 33.52
C ASN A 539 -21.94 5.05 33.35
N ILE A 540 -22.45 5.34 32.14
CA ILE A 540 -23.28 6.52 31.89
C ILE A 540 -24.62 6.39 32.63
N VAL A 541 -25.24 5.21 32.59
CA VAL A 541 -26.49 4.91 33.30
C VAL A 541 -26.28 5.07 34.81
N ASP A 542 -25.23 4.46 35.36
CA ASP A 542 -24.88 4.55 36.79
C ASP A 542 -24.61 5.98 37.22
N SER A 543 -23.85 6.76 36.44
CA SER A 543 -23.58 8.16 36.73
C SER A 543 -24.86 9.01 36.73
N LYS A 544 -25.76 8.81 35.75
CA LYS A 544 -27.07 9.49 35.72
C LYS A 544 -27.93 9.12 36.92
N LEU A 545 -27.92 7.85 37.33
CA LEU A 545 -28.62 7.39 38.52
C LEU A 545 -28.06 8.03 39.80
N MET A 546 -26.74 8.21 39.91
CA MET A 546 -26.11 8.87 41.07
C MET A 546 -26.34 10.39 41.13
N MET A 547 -26.55 11.05 39.99
CA MET A 547 -26.81 12.49 39.91
C MET A 547 -28.28 12.87 40.08
N ASN A 548 -29.20 11.90 40.14
CA ASN A 548 -30.61 12.16 40.34
C ASN A 548 -30.91 12.45 41.83
N PRO A 549 -31.34 13.67 42.22
CA PRO A 549 -31.63 14.03 43.62
C PRO A 549 -32.76 13.20 44.26
N GLU A 550 -33.63 12.61 43.45
CA GLU A 550 -34.79 11.82 43.91
C GLU A 550 -34.52 10.30 43.89
N ALA A 551 -33.38 9.85 43.36
CA ALA A 551 -33.04 8.45 43.38
C ALA A 551 -32.64 8.05 44.82
N LYS A 552 -33.56 7.39 45.54
CA LYS A 552 -33.21 6.63 46.74
C LYS A 552 -31.97 5.81 46.40
N ARG A 553 -30.86 6.04 47.12
CA ARG A 553 -29.60 5.31 46.99
C ARG A 553 -29.89 3.81 47.01
N PHE A 554 -29.98 3.19 45.85
CA PHE A 554 -30.05 1.74 45.75
C PHE A 554 -28.60 1.25 45.63
N GLY A 555 -28.15 0.58 46.68
CA GLY A 555 -26.90 -0.18 46.68
C GLY A 555 -27.05 -1.43 45.81
N ARG A 556 -25.91 -1.83 45.25
CA ARG A 556 -25.63 -3.00 44.39
C ARG A 556 -26.61 -4.15 44.43
#